data_AF-A0A959E0I6-F1
#
_entry.id   AF-A0A959E0I6-F1
#
_cell.length_a   1.000
_cell.length_b   1.000
_cell.length_c   1.000
_cell.angle_alpha   90.00
_cell.angle_beta   90.00
_cell.angle_gamma   90.00
#
_symmetry.space_group_name_H-M   'P 1'
#
loop_
_entity.id
_entity.type
_entity.pdbx_description
1 polymer ?
#
loop_
_entity_poly.entity_id
_entity_poly.type
_entity_poly.pdbx_seq_one_letter_code
_entity_poly.pdbx_strand_id
1 'polypeptide(L)' 'DRTAGYFIHPDKDYEKVGEVNEVCFVEGLVRFRGNWILYYGTADSRIAAAVSTD' A
#
# COMPACT_ATOMS: atom_id res chain seq x y z
N ASP A 1 -10.54 -11.17 14.34
CA ASP A 1 -11.06 -12.02 13.24
C ASP A 1 -10.34 -11.63 11.95
N ARG A 2 -10.16 -12.55 11.01
CA ARG A 2 -9.43 -12.27 9.74
C ARG A 2 -10.39 -11.71 8.70
N THR A 3 -9.95 -10.76 7.89
CA THR A 3 -10.73 -10.29 6.74
C THR A 3 -10.94 -11.42 5.73
N ALA A 4 -12.07 -11.41 5.02
CA ALA A 4 -12.37 -12.40 3.99
C ALA A 4 -11.50 -12.22 2.73
N GLY A 5 -11.03 -11.00 2.47
CA GLY A 5 -10.20 -10.65 1.32
C GLY A 5 -9.08 -9.68 1.68
N TYR A 6 -8.32 -9.29 0.66
CA TYR A 6 -7.33 -8.22 0.77
C TYR A 6 -8.03 -6.88 0.98
N PHE A 7 -7.34 -5.96 1.68
CA PHE A 7 -7.76 -4.56 1.78
C PHE A 7 -6.93 -3.64 0.88
N ILE A 8 -5.83 -4.15 0.33
CA ILE A 8 -4.95 -3.47 -0.63
C ILE A 8 -4.49 -4.50 -1.67
N HIS A 9 -4.45 -4.09 -2.94
CA HIS A 9 -3.97 -4.88 -4.06
C HIS A 9 -3.53 -3.93 -5.18
N PRO A 10 -2.71 -4.39 -6.14
CA PRO A 10 -2.32 -3.57 -7.27
C PRO A 10 -3.53 -3.07 -8.07
N ASP A 11 -3.68 -1.76 -8.19
CA ASP A 11 -4.71 -1.11 -8.98
C ASP A 11 -4.16 0.04 -9.85
N LYS A 12 -3.02 0.64 -9.46
CA LYS A 12 -2.28 1.66 -10.22
C LYS A 12 -1.16 1.08 -11.07
N ASP A 13 -0.80 1.79 -12.13
CA ASP A 13 0.26 1.36 -13.07
C ASP A 13 1.60 1.14 -12.38
N TYR A 14 1.93 1.96 -11.36
CA TYR A 14 3.18 1.84 -10.61
C TYR A 14 3.21 0.66 -9.62
N GLU A 15 2.07 0.02 -9.34
CA GLU A 15 1.97 -1.20 -8.53
C GLU A 15 1.93 -2.45 -9.40
N LYS A 16 1.41 -2.30 -10.63
CA LYS A 16 1.28 -3.39 -11.60
C LYS A 16 2.58 -3.65 -12.36
N VAL A 17 3.37 -2.61 -12.66
CA VAL A 17 4.55 -2.72 -13.51
C VAL A 17 5.80 -2.13 -12.84
N GLY A 18 6.83 -2.96 -12.69
CA GLY A 18 8.11 -2.59 -12.09
C GLY A 18 9.14 -3.71 -12.19
N GLU A 19 10.05 -3.82 -11.21
CA GLU A 19 11.03 -4.90 -11.14
C GLU A 19 10.34 -6.25 -10.93
N VAL A 20 9.30 -6.26 -10.11
CA VAL A 20 8.36 -7.37 -9.95
C VAL A 20 6.95 -6.84 -10.18
N ASN A 21 6.22 -7.42 -11.13
CA ASN A 21 4.86 -6.98 -11.46
C ASN A 21 3.86 -7.38 -10.36
N GLU A 22 2.77 -6.62 -10.27
CA GLU A 22 1.62 -6.90 -9.39
C GLU A 22 2.01 -6.97 -7.89
N VAL A 23 2.73 -5.97 -7.37
CA VAL A 23 3.17 -5.92 -5.97
C VAL A 23 2.66 -4.68 -5.23
N CYS A 24 2.01 -4.93 -4.09
CA CYS A 24 1.84 -3.98 -2.99
C CYS A 24 2.41 -4.62 -1.71
N PHE A 25 3.51 -4.09 -1.18
CA PHE A 25 4.19 -4.66 -0.02
C PHE A 25 4.17 -3.69 1.17
N VAL A 26 3.31 -3.96 2.16
CA VAL A 26 3.05 -3.07 3.30
C VAL A 26 4.15 -3.15 4.36
N GLU A 27 4.78 -2.03 4.72
CA GLU A 27 5.94 -2.02 5.62
C GLU A 27 5.88 -0.96 6.74
N GLY A 28 5.20 0.17 6.53
CA GLY A 28 5.17 1.26 7.50
C GLY A 28 3.76 1.81 7.74
N LEU A 29 3.30 1.84 8.98
CA LEU A 29 2.03 2.46 9.36
C LEU A 29 2.24 3.47 10.48
N VAL A 30 1.79 4.71 10.26
CA VAL A 30 1.88 5.79 11.25
C VAL A 30 0.54 6.49 11.42
N ARG A 31 0.23 6.84 12.67
CA ARG A 31 -0.85 7.77 12.99
C ARG A 31 -0.28 9.18 13.08
N PHE A 32 -0.63 10.05 12.14
CA PHE A 32 -0.14 11.42 12.09
C PHE A 32 -1.26 12.42 11.84
N ARG A 33 -1.39 13.41 12.74
CA ARG A 33 -2.38 14.50 12.64
C ARG A 33 -3.81 14.04 12.33
N GLY A 34 -4.30 13.02 13.02
CA GLY A 34 -5.66 12.54 12.82
C GLY A 34 -5.84 11.65 11.57
N ASN A 35 -4.76 11.21 10.93
CA ASN A 35 -4.79 10.31 9.79
C ASN A 35 -3.96 9.05 10.04
N TRP A 36 -4.39 7.92 9.49
CA TRP A 36 -3.55 6.76 9.28
C TRP A 36 -2.86 6.89 7.93
N ILE A 37 -1.54 6.78 7.92
CA ILE A 37 -0.72 6.81 6.70
C ILE A 37 0.02 5.48 6.60
N LEU A 38 -0.30 4.71 5.57
CA LEU A 38 0.32 3.43 5.26
C LEU A 38 1.31 3.62 4.10
N TYR A 39 2.60 3.43 4.37
CA TYR A 39 3.68 3.38 3.40
C TYR A 39 3.92 1.94 2.96
N TYR A 40 4.01 1.74 1.65
CA TYR A 40 4.18 0.42 1.05
C TYR A 40 5.05 0.50 -0.21
N GLY A 41 5.77 -0.59 -0.48
CA GLY A 41 6.51 -0.81 -1.72
C GLY A 41 5.55 -1.18 -2.87
N THR A 42 5.89 -0.73 -4.07
CA THR A 42 5.09 -0.92 -5.29
C THR A 42 5.94 -1.47 -6.42
N ALA A 43 5.50 -2.60 -6.98
CA ALA A 43 6.18 -3.31 -8.06
C ALA A 43 7.72 -3.46 -7.86
N ASP A 44 8.18 -3.64 -6.62
CA ASP A 44 9.59 -3.60 -6.20
C ASP A 44 10.41 -2.44 -6.78
N SER A 45 9.79 -1.26 -6.95
CA SER A 45 10.39 -0.16 -7.69
C SER A 45 10.19 1.22 -7.06
N ARG A 46 9.10 1.43 -6.31
CA ARG A 46 8.77 2.74 -5.71
C ARG A 46 8.08 2.59 -4.37
N ILE A 47 8.07 3.67 -3.59
CA ILE A 47 7.30 3.80 -2.34
C ILE A 47 6.05 4.63 -2.62
N ALA A 48 4.90 4.15 -2.16
CA ALA A 48 3.62 4.86 -2.20
C ALA A 48 3.02 5.01 -0.79
N ALA A 49 2.01 5.87 -0.67
CA ALA A 49 1.31 6.11 0.58
C ALA A 49 -0.22 6.06 0.37
N ALA A 50 -0.92 5.30 1.22
CA ALA A 50 -2.37 5.30 1.33
C ALA A 50 -2.79 6.00 2.62
N VAL A 51 -3.83 6.84 2.56
CA VAL A 51 -4.28 7.65 3.69
C VAL A 51 -5.72 7.31 4.03
N SER A 52 -6.00 7.06 5.31
CA SER A 52 -7.36 7.00 5.86
C SER A 52 -7.51 8.09 6.91
N THR A 53 -8.53 8.94 6.73
CA THR A 53 -9.05 9.80 7.79
C THR A 53 -9.93 8.96 8.73
N ASP A 54 -10.08 9.42 9.97
CA ASP A 54 -11.17 8.94 10.83
C ASP A 54 -12.53 9.48 10.36
#